data_AF-A0A2G8SX15-F1
#
_entry.id   AF-A0A2G8SX15-F1
#
_cell.length_a   1.000
_cell.length_b   1.000
_cell.length_c   1.000
_cell.angle_alpha   90.00
_cell.angle_beta   90.00
_cell.angle_gamma   90.00
#
_symmetry.space_group_name_H-M   'P 1'
#
loop_
_entity.id
_entity.type
_entity.pdbx_description
1 polymer ?
#
loop_
_entity_poly.entity_id
_entity_poly.type
_entity_poly.pdbx_seq_one_letter_code
_entity_poly.pdbx_strand_id
1 'polypeptide(L)'
;MTWEVHQLELNSTGERIHMNKMTMYWVAVASSLYPDTSAEQLITLKQIQRKHEELFKDALTQSLEQQLISWKRRYSNPKVPAMGGSRNRYLFRTKDGHTPDPSGGFRLYKLSDGPHDSTDKSSGPTCPPRDEVQEQFRYLVDWYTSSYRDLPFDFDNETDADLAEASIDRSDLPLTEKISLFKSRRGQGVFRTRVALAERNCRLTGTTALHFLTASHIKPWKHSTNVERLDGNNGLLLAPHVDRLFDKGFLTFNQAGECMIAPEAIDVCHQWHLSGMGHRPFSPEQEKYMEYHRKHVYRRWIPAT
;
A
#
# COMPACT_ATOMS: atom_id res chain seq x y z
N MET A 1 17.98 -8.11 -35.24
CA MET A 1 16.62 -8.63 -35.10
C MET A 1 15.75 -7.51 -34.59
N THR A 2 15.03 -6.92 -35.52
CA THR A 2 14.01 -5.89 -35.36
C THR A 2 12.88 -6.44 -34.50
N TRP A 3 12.62 -5.82 -33.35
CA TRP A 3 11.44 -6.12 -32.55
C TRP A 3 10.24 -5.38 -33.14
N GLU A 4 9.24 -6.16 -33.49
CA GLU A 4 8.10 -5.81 -34.32
C GLU A 4 7.12 -4.83 -33.65
N VAL A 5 6.64 -3.94 -34.52
CA VAL A 5 5.36 -3.23 -34.58
C VAL A 5 4.33 -3.61 -33.50
N HIS A 6 3.89 -2.59 -32.75
CA HIS A 6 2.68 -2.57 -31.93
C HIS A 6 1.53 -3.37 -32.59
N GLN A 7 1.20 -4.54 -32.06
CA GLN A 7 -0.02 -5.25 -32.40
C GLN A 7 -1.20 -4.43 -31.85
N LEU A 8 -2.02 -3.88 -32.75
CA LEU A 8 -3.19 -3.06 -32.44
C LEU A 8 -4.40 -3.99 -32.29
N GLU A 9 -5.08 -3.92 -31.14
CA GLU A 9 -6.25 -4.76 -30.87
C GLU A 9 -7.56 -4.12 -31.36
N LEU A 10 -8.51 -5.01 -31.70
CA LEU A 10 -9.87 -4.68 -32.10
C LEU A 10 -10.85 -5.08 -30.97
N ASN A 11 -11.91 -4.29 -30.74
CA ASN A 11 -12.97 -4.63 -29.80
C ASN A 11 -13.88 -5.75 -30.36
N SER A 12 -14.92 -6.14 -29.59
CA SER A 12 -15.90 -7.15 -30.00
C SER A 12 -16.70 -6.78 -31.27
N THR A 13 -16.63 -5.53 -31.73
CA THR A 13 -17.24 -5.03 -32.97
C THR A 13 -16.24 -4.86 -34.12
N GLY A 14 -14.97 -5.24 -33.94
CA GLY A 14 -13.94 -5.15 -34.99
C GLY A 14 -13.35 -3.74 -35.18
N GLU A 15 -13.66 -2.80 -34.30
CA GLU A 15 -13.11 -1.44 -34.30
C GLU A 15 -11.83 -1.37 -33.46
N ARG A 16 -10.87 -0.54 -33.88
CA ARG A 16 -9.65 -0.29 -33.10
C ARG A 16 -10.01 0.14 -31.68
N ILE A 17 -9.42 -0.49 -30.67
CA ILE A 17 -9.60 -0.07 -29.27
C ILE A 17 -8.86 1.26 -29.09
N HIS A 18 -9.55 2.35 -29.40
CA HIS A 18 -9.12 3.69 -29.06
C HIS A 18 -9.52 3.96 -27.62
N MET A 19 -8.59 3.75 -26.69
CA MET A 19 -8.82 4.13 -25.29
C MET A 19 -9.03 5.64 -25.22
N ASN A 20 -10.13 6.06 -24.62
CA ASN A 20 -10.35 7.47 -24.37
C ASN A 20 -9.30 8.01 -23.38
N LYS A 21 -9.07 9.33 -23.39
CA LYS A 21 -8.06 9.98 -22.52
C LYS A 21 -8.21 9.60 -21.05
N MET A 22 -9.44 9.50 -20.57
CA MET A 22 -9.76 9.17 -19.20
C MET A 22 -9.36 7.73 -18.85
N THR A 23 -9.64 6.76 -19.73
CA THR A 23 -9.17 5.37 -19.60
C THR A 23 -7.64 5.31 -19.59
N MET A 24 -6.96 6.09 -20.44
CA MET A 24 -5.50 6.18 -20.44
C MET A 24 -4.95 6.71 -19.10
N TYR A 25 -5.57 7.75 -18.51
CA TYR A 25 -5.20 8.22 -17.17
C TYR A 25 -5.46 7.18 -16.09
N TRP A 26 -6.60 6.47 -16.17
CA TRP A 26 -6.92 5.39 -15.24
C TRP A 26 -5.83 4.32 -15.31
N VAL A 27 -5.45 3.89 -16.51
CA VAL A 27 -4.40 2.90 -16.73
C VAL A 27 -3.05 3.40 -16.22
N ALA A 28 -2.69 4.66 -16.44
CA ALA A 28 -1.44 5.22 -15.92
C ALA A 28 -1.39 5.19 -14.38
N VAL A 29 -2.48 5.58 -13.72
CA VAL A 29 -2.57 5.57 -12.26
C VAL A 29 -2.63 4.14 -11.73
N ALA A 30 -3.49 3.28 -12.28
CA ALA A 30 -3.58 1.87 -11.91
C ALA A 30 -2.24 1.16 -12.11
N SER A 31 -1.50 1.42 -13.20
CA SER A 31 -0.16 0.87 -13.43
C SER A 31 0.87 1.39 -12.43
N SER A 32 0.70 2.60 -11.91
CA SER A 32 1.52 3.13 -10.81
C SER A 32 1.12 2.58 -9.44
N LEU A 33 -0.08 1.99 -9.32
CA LEU A 33 -0.63 1.44 -8.09
C LEU A 33 -0.60 -0.11 -8.05
N TYR A 34 -0.41 -0.78 -9.18
CA TYR A 34 -0.37 -2.24 -9.34
C TYR A 34 1.05 -2.81 -9.11
N PRO A 35 1.20 -4.07 -8.63
CA PRO A 35 0.18 -5.02 -8.16
C PRO A 35 -0.25 -4.76 -6.71
N ASP A 36 0.52 -3.93 -6.02
CA ASP A 36 0.40 -3.69 -4.59
C ASP A 36 0.76 -2.23 -4.34
N THR A 37 -0.21 -1.51 -3.84
CA THR A 37 0.03 -0.25 -3.16
C THR A 37 -0.67 -0.25 -1.83
N SER A 38 -0.04 0.41 -0.85
CA SER A 38 -0.77 0.82 0.34
C SER A 38 -2.03 1.55 -0.10
N ALA A 39 -3.13 1.27 0.57
CA ALA A 39 -4.37 2.01 0.51
C ALA A 39 -4.17 3.56 0.52
N GLU A 40 -3.05 4.01 1.05
CA GLU A 40 -2.64 5.40 1.30
C GLU A 40 -1.73 5.97 0.19
N GLN A 41 -1.31 5.20 -0.81
CA GLN A 41 -0.39 5.71 -1.84
C GLN A 41 -1.09 6.75 -2.75
N LEU A 42 -0.81 8.02 -2.45
CA LEU A 42 -1.15 9.14 -3.32
C LEU A 42 -0.05 9.34 -4.36
N ILE A 43 -0.45 9.48 -5.61
CA ILE A 43 0.41 9.74 -6.75
C ILE A 43 0.26 11.21 -7.12
N THR A 44 1.37 11.90 -7.36
CA THR A 44 1.36 13.31 -7.80
C THR A 44 1.02 13.43 -9.28
N LEU A 45 0.55 14.59 -9.72
CA LEU A 45 0.29 14.86 -11.14
C LEU A 45 1.51 14.59 -12.02
N LYS A 46 2.72 14.95 -11.54
CA LYS A 46 3.97 14.70 -12.26
C LYS A 46 4.24 13.21 -12.49
N GLN A 47 3.93 12.36 -11.51
CA GLN A 47 4.09 10.91 -11.63
C GLN A 47 3.07 10.31 -12.60
N ILE A 48 1.81 10.76 -12.56
CA ILE A 48 0.78 10.38 -13.54
C ILE A 48 1.26 10.77 -14.94
N GLN A 49 1.81 11.97 -15.10
CA GLN A 49 2.28 12.47 -16.39
C GLN A 49 3.39 11.59 -16.97
N ARG A 50 4.43 11.34 -16.17
CA ARG A 50 5.53 10.47 -16.55
C ARG A 50 5.07 9.06 -16.94
N LYS A 51 4.14 8.48 -16.18
CA LYS A 51 3.66 7.12 -16.45
C LYS A 51 2.79 7.06 -17.71
N HIS A 52 2.01 8.10 -17.98
CA HIS A 52 1.24 8.21 -19.22
C HIS A 52 2.16 8.27 -20.45
N GLU A 53 3.18 9.15 -20.42
CA GLU A 53 4.17 9.26 -21.50
C GLU A 53 4.91 7.94 -21.73
N GLU A 54 5.28 7.23 -20.66
CA GLU A 54 5.93 5.91 -20.74
C GLU A 54 5.04 4.88 -21.45
N LEU A 55 3.76 4.79 -21.10
CA LEU A 55 2.86 3.77 -21.60
C LEU A 55 2.33 4.05 -23.01
N PHE A 56 2.08 5.31 -23.33
CA PHE A 56 1.38 5.71 -24.56
C PHE A 56 2.27 6.46 -25.55
N LYS A 57 3.51 6.79 -25.18
CA LYS A 57 4.46 7.55 -26.00
C LYS A 57 3.90 8.89 -26.50
N ASP A 58 2.98 9.47 -25.72
CA ASP A 58 2.31 10.73 -26.03
C ASP A 58 2.36 11.66 -24.80
N ALA A 59 2.65 12.93 -25.08
CA ALA A 59 2.71 13.98 -24.07
C ALA A 59 1.29 14.42 -23.68
N LEU A 60 1.11 14.73 -22.40
CA LEU A 60 -0.18 15.15 -21.90
C LEU A 60 -0.51 16.55 -22.38
N THR A 61 -1.25 16.63 -23.48
CA THR A 61 -1.39 17.86 -24.27
C THR A 61 -2.38 18.88 -23.71
N GLN A 62 -3.43 18.48 -22.96
CA GLN A 62 -4.30 19.32 -22.10
C GLN A 62 -5.66 18.62 -21.91
N SER A 63 -5.90 17.99 -20.76
CA SER A 63 -7.26 17.57 -20.36
C SER A 63 -7.36 17.31 -18.85
N LEU A 64 -6.49 16.47 -18.27
CA LEU A 64 -6.49 16.24 -16.82
C LEU A 64 -5.96 17.45 -16.06
N GLU A 65 -4.90 18.10 -16.56
CA GLU A 65 -4.38 19.32 -15.96
C GLU A 65 -5.43 20.45 -15.93
N GLN A 66 -6.21 20.62 -16.99
CA GLN A 66 -7.31 21.61 -17.02
C GLN A 66 -8.43 21.24 -16.05
N GLN A 67 -8.77 19.95 -15.91
CA GLN A 67 -9.73 19.47 -14.91
C GLN A 67 -9.22 19.73 -13.48
N LEU A 68 -7.92 19.54 -13.23
CA LEU A 68 -7.28 19.79 -11.94
C LEU A 68 -7.10 21.28 -11.62
N ILE A 69 -6.76 22.12 -12.61
CA ILE A 69 -6.64 23.58 -12.48
C ILE A 69 -8.02 24.21 -12.22
N SER A 70 -9.03 23.81 -12.98
CA SER A 70 -10.43 24.21 -12.76
C SER A 70 -10.85 23.93 -11.32
N TRP A 71 -10.49 22.76 -10.81
CA TRP A 71 -10.76 22.38 -9.44
C TRP A 71 -10.01 23.23 -8.40
N LYS A 72 -8.68 23.44 -8.55
CA LYS A 72 -7.91 24.31 -7.65
C LYS A 72 -8.51 25.72 -7.56
N ARG A 73 -8.98 26.28 -8.68
CA ARG A 73 -9.65 27.59 -8.73
C ARG A 73 -10.96 27.61 -7.94
N ARG A 74 -11.76 26.56 -8.02
CA ARG A 74 -13.04 26.45 -7.29
C ARG A 74 -12.85 26.21 -5.80
N TYR A 75 -11.84 25.45 -5.41
CA TYR A 75 -11.49 25.26 -4.00
C TYR A 75 -11.12 26.59 -3.33
N SER A 76 -10.27 27.39 -3.99
CA SER A 76 -9.90 28.72 -3.51
C SER A 76 -11.06 29.73 -3.54
N ASN A 77 -12.06 29.53 -4.40
CA ASN A 77 -13.24 30.39 -4.48
C ASN A 77 -14.50 29.60 -4.89
N PRO A 78 -15.39 29.28 -3.94
CA PRO A 78 -16.61 28.50 -4.19
C PRO A 78 -17.58 29.12 -5.20
N LYS A 79 -17.46 30.43 -5.47
CA LYS A 79 -18.30 31.17 -6.45
C LYS A 79 -17.86 30.96 -7.90
N VAL A 80 -16.69 30.35 -8.15
CA VAL A 80 -16.26 29.99 -9.49
C VAL A 80 -17.17 28.87 -10.01
N PRO A 81 -17.84 29.05 -11.17
CA PRO A 81 -18.71 28.04 -11.74
C PRO A 81 -17.97 26.71 -11.89
N ALA A 82 -18.66 25.61 -11.56
CA ALA A 82 -18.13 24.28 -11.82
C ALA A 82 -18.01 24.11 -13.35
N MET A 83 -16.79 24.16 -13.88
CA MET A 83 -16.53 23.88 -15.31
C MET A 83 -16.58 22.36 -15.60
N GLY A 84 -17.62 21.69 -15.07
CA GLY A 84 -17.79 20.24 -15.04
C GLY A 84 -17.27 19.62 -13.75
N GLY A 85 -18.17 19.27 -12.83
CA GLY A 85 -17.87 18.24 -11.84
C GLY A 85 -17.63 16.94 -12.60
N SER A 86 -16.40 16.46 -12.62
CA SER A 86 -16.05 15.32 -13.45
C SER A 86 -16.83 14.09 -13.01
N ARG A 87 -17.59 13.50 -13.94
CA ARG A 87 -18.20 12.15 -13.80
C ARG A 87 -17.14 11.05 -13.60
N ASN A 88 -15.85 11.39 -13.74
CA ASN A 88 -14.73 10.47 -13.67
C ASN A 88 -14.19 10.37 -12.24
N ARG A 89 -15.00 9.79 -11.34
CA ARG A 89 -14.77 9.72 -9.88
C ARG A 89 -13.46 9.07 -9.42
N TYR A 90 -12.71 8.46 -10.32
CA TYR A 90 -11.65 7.52 -9.98
C TYR A 90 -10.25 8.11 -9.82
N LEU A 91 -9.99 9.42 -9.86
CA LEU A 91 -8.64 9.99 -9.60
C LEU A 91 -8.60 11.03 -8.47
N PHE A 92 -9.77 11.44 -7.95
CA PHE A 92 -9.95 12.72 -7.25
C PHE A 92 -10.03 12.63 -5.73
N ARG A 93 -9.36 11.66 -5.11
CA ARG A 93 -9.39 11.48 -3.66
C ARG A 93 -8.09 11.90 -3.03
N THR A 94 -8.19 12.60 -1.91
CA THR A 94 -7.06 13.15 -1.18
C THR A 94 -6.78 12.41 0.11
N LYS A 95 -5.73 12.90 0.78
CA LYS A 95 -5.10 12.41 1.99
C LYS A 95 -6.05 12.13 3.16
N ASP A 96 -7.22 12.76 3.16
CA ASP A 96 -8.25 12.71 4.19
C ASP A 96 -9.52 11.96 3.74
N GLY A 97 -9.50 11.29 2.58
CA GLY A 97 -10.68 10.60 2.03
C GLY A 97 -11.80 11.55 1.56
N HIS A 98 -11.70 12.84 1.86
CA HIS A 98 -12.56 13.88 1.32
C HIS A 98 -12.15 14.29 -0.10
N THR A 99 -13.01 15.11 -0.72
CA THR A 99 -12.67 15.88 -1.92
C THR A 99 -12.16 17.24 -1.41
N PRO A 100 -11.23 17.93 -2.09
CA PRO A 100 -9.79 17.63 -2.15
C PRO A 100 -8.85 18.59 -1.37
N ASP A 101 -7.72 18.03 -0.94
CA ASP A 101 -6.47 18.63 -0.45
C ASP A 101 -5.75 19.54 -1.48
N PRO A 102 -5.37 20.79 -1.09
CA PRO A 102 -4.56 21.71 -1.89
C PRO A 102 -3.17 21.19 -2.31
N SER A 103 -2.62 20.19 -1.60
CA SER A 103 -1.23 19.73 -1.73
C SER A 103 -0.98 18.81 -2.94
N GLY A 104 -2.02 18.16 -3.49
CA GLY A 104 -1.99 17.55 -4.84
C GLY A 104 -1.59 16.08 -4.97
N GLY A 105 -2.05 15.23 -4.04
CA GLY A 105 -2.01 13.77 -4.19
C GLY A 105 -3.28 13.18 -4.83
N PHE A 106 -3.13 12.14 -5.66
CA PHE A 106 -4.22 11.48 -6.41
C PHE A 106 -4.20 9.96 -6.20
N ARG A 107 -5.37 9.33 -6.05
CA ARG A 107 -5.52 7.87 -6.02
C ARG A 107 -6.82 7.40 -6.67
N LEU A 108 -6.92 6.09 -6.88
CA LEU A 108 -8.16 5.47 -7.35
C LEU A 108 -9.27 5.51 -6.29
N TYR A 109 -10.53 5.59 -6.75
CA TYR A 109 -11.73 5.57 -5.90
C TYR A 109 -11.90 4.22 -5.22
N LYS A 110 -12.37 4.23 -3.97
CA LYS A 110 -12.69 3.05 -3.15
C LYS A 110 -14.14 3.07 -2.67
N LEU A 111 -14.71 1.90 -2.36
CA LEU A 111 -16.09 1.84 -1.84
C LEU A 111 -16.26 2.60 -0.52
N SER A 112 -15.23 2.65 0.32
CA SER A 112 -15.21 3.45 1.55
C SER A 112 -15.33 4.96 1.32
N ASP A 113 -15.11 5.47 0.10
CA ASP A 113 -15.27 6.89 -0.23
C ASP A 113 -16.74 7.30 -0.43
N GLY A 114 -17.65 6.33 -0.62
CA GLY A 114 -19.06 6.56 -0.95
C GLY A 114 -19.85 7.42 0.05
N PRO A 115 -19.67 7.28 1.38
CA PRO A 115 -20.34 8.13 2.36
C PRO A 115 -20.01 9.63 2.26
N HIS A 116 -18.90 9.98 1.59
CA HIS A 116 -18.44 11.36 1.43
C HIS A 116 -18.90 12.01 0.11
N ASP A 117 -19.60 11.27 -0.75
CA ASP A 117 -20.18 11.81 -1.97
C ASP A 117 -21.57 12.39 -1.71
N SER A 118 -21.80 13.61 -2.21
CA SER A 118 -23.14 14.22 -2.22
C SER A 118 -24.12 13.32 -3.00
N THR A 119 -25.35 13.20 -2.53
CA THR A 119 -26.43 12.35 -3.07
C THR A 119 -26.62 12.43 -4.60
N ASP A 120 -26.37 13.60 -5.21
CA ASP A 120 -26.43 13.85 -6.66
C ASP A 120 -25.26 13.27 -7.49
N LYS A 121 -24.23 12.72 -6.83
CA LYS A 121 -22.98 12.23 -7.46
C LYS A 121 -22.79 10.72 -7.32
N SER A 122 -23.84 9.96 -7.01
CA SER A 122 -23.77 8.53 -6.67
C SER A 122 -23.84 7.56 -7.87
N SER A 123 -24.04 8.03 -9.10
CA SER A 123 -24.56 7.19 -10.19
C SER A 123 -23.62 6.83 -11.36
N GLY A 124 -22.33 6.54 -11.15
CA GLY A 124 -21.56 6.06 -12.32
C GLY A 124 -20.15 5.54 -12.07
N PRO A 125 -19.48 5.11 -13.15
CA PRO A 125 -18.39 4.15 -13.08
C PRO A 125 -17.15 4.72 -12.38
N THR A 126 -16.62 3.96 -11.43
CA THR A 126 -15.38 4.24 -10.67
C THR A 126 -14.15 3.54 -11.28
N CYS A 127 -14.36 2.82 -12.38
CA CYS A 127 -13.35 2.09 -13.14
C CYS A 127 -13.87 1.95 -14.58
N PRO A 128 -13.00 2.04 -15.61
CA PRO A 128 -13.40 1.80 -16.98
C PRO A 128 -13.91 0.36 -17.17
N PRO A 129 -14.87 0.13 -18.07
CA PRO A 129 -15.23 -1.21 -18.51
C PRO A 129 -14.01 -1.96 -19.04
N ARG A 130 -13.94 -3.26 -18.73
CA ARG A 130 -12.77 -4.10 -19.05
C ARG A 130 -12.50 -4.18 -20.56
N ASP A 131 -13.54 -4.13 -21.37
CA ASP A 131 -13.51 -4.17 -22.84
C ASP A 131 -13.08 -2.84 -23.47
N GLU A 132 -13.25 -1.72 -22.76
CA GLU A 132 -12.71 -0.41 -23.16
C GLU A 132 -11.19 -0.27 -22.90
N VAL A 133 -10.60 -1.25 -22.22
CA VAL A 133 -9.16 -1.31 -21.91
C VAL A 133 -8.48 -2.31 -22.84
N GLN A 134 -7.34 -1.90 -23.42
CA GLN A 134 -6.49 -2.79 -24.22
C GLN A 134 -6.09 -4.03 -23.41
N GLU A 135 -6.04 -5.20 -24.05
CA GLU A 135 -5.85 -6.52 -23.44
C GLU A 135 -4.65 -6.55 -22.51
N GLN A 136 -3.53 -5.97 -22.97
CA GLN A 136 -2.30 -5.83 -22.19
C GLN A 136 -2.45 -5.09 -20.86
N PHE A 137 -3.54 -4.34 -20.63
CA PHE A 137 -3.82 -3.62 -19.38
C PHE A 137 -5.05 -4.14 -18.63
N ARG A 138 -5.79 -5.12 -19.16
CA ARG A 138 -7.03 -5.63 -18.51
C ARG A 138 -6.80 -6.22 -17.13
N TYR A 139 -5.61 -6.75 -16.89
CA TYR A 139 -5.20 -7.26 -15.57
C TYR A 139 -5.31 -6.19 -14.47
N LEU A 140 -5.18 -4.90 -14.81
CA LEU A 140 -5.34 -3.79 -13.86
C LEU A 140 -6.80 -3.65 -13.43
N VAL A 141 -7.76 -3.84 -14.34
CA VAL A 141 -9.20 -3.79 -14.04
C VAL A 141 -9.59 -4.93 -13.13
N ASP A 142 -9.07 -6.12 -13.42
CA ASP A 142 -9.28 -7.34 -12.63
C ASP A 142 -8.71 -7.14 -11.20
N TRP A 143 -7.50 -6.61 -11.09
CA TRP A 143 -6.88 -6.24 -9.79
C TRP A 143 -7.66 -5.17 -9.03
N TYR A 144 -8.08 -4.09 -9.70
CA TYR A 144 -8.80 -3.01 -9.03
C TYR A 144 -10.09 -3.52 -8.40
N THR A 145 -10.81 -4.37 -9.13
CA THR A 145 -12.11 -4.91 -8.72
C THR A 145 -11.98 -5.99 -7.64
N SER A 146 -10.91 -6.77 -7.64
CA SER A 146 -10.71 -7.87 -6.69
C SER A 146 -10.00 -7.46 -5.39
N SER A 147 -9.10 -6.47 -5.46
CA SER A 147 -8.12 -6.23 -4.38
C SER A 147 -8.01 -4.78 -3.93
N TYR A 148 -8.21 -3.80 -4.81
CA TYR A 148 -7.95 -2.39 -4.47
C TYR A 148 -9.19 -1.64 -3.95
N ARG A 149 -10.35 -1.87 -4.58
CA ARG A 149 -11.58 -1.10 -4.35
C ARG A 149 -12.06 -1.11 -2.89
N ASP A 150 -11.77 -2.17 -2.14
CA ASP A 150 -12.34 -2.45 -0.82
C ASP A 150 -11.36 -2.23 0.33
N LEU A 151 -10.16 -1.70 0.06
CA LEU A 151 -9.14 -1.49 1.11
C LEU A 151 -9.57 -0.39 2.12
N PRO A 152 -9.49 -0.66 3.44
CA PRO A 152 -9.74 0.36 4.47
C PRO A 152 -8.73 1.51 4.33
N PHE A 153 -9.19 2.74 4.61
CA PHE A 153 -8.37 3.95 4.57
C PHE A 153 -7.90 4.26 5.99
N ASP A 154 -6.60 4.08 6.26
CA ASP A 154 -6.00 4.35 7.57
C ASP A 154 -5.65 5.84 7.68
N PHE A 155 -6.24 6.52 8.66
CA PHE A 155 -6.21 7.99 8.80
C PHE A 155 -4.98 8.51 9.57
N ASP A 156 -4.16 7.62 10.18
CA ASP A 156 -3.30 8.01 11.31
C ASP A 156 -1.77 7.87 11.08
N ASN A 157 -1.28 7.40 9.93
CA ASN A 157 0.17 7.22 9.70
C ASN A 157 0.91 8.48 9.21
N GLU A 158 0.20 9.59 9.00
CA GLU A 158 0.67 10.64 8.11
C GLU A 158 1.44 11.79 8.77
N THR A 159 1.35 11.97 10.08
CA THR A 159 2.07 13.07 10.74
C THR A 159 3.57 12.76 10.87
N ASP A 160 3.94 11.52 11.17
CA ASP A 160 5.34 11.17 11.42
C ASP A 160 6.12 10.86 10.13
N ALA A 161 5.45 10.32 9.12
CA ALA A 161 6.06 9.99 7.83
C ALA A 161 6.43 11.25 7.03
N ASP A 162 5.53 12.24 6.95
CA ASP A 162 5.75 13.47 6.19
C ASP A 162 6.75 14.41 6.87
N LEU A 163 6.72 14.50 8.21
CA LEU A 163 7.71 15.27 8.96
C LEU A 163 9.12 14.71 8.76
N ALA A 164 9.24 13.38 8.71
CA ALA A 164 10.51 12.71 8.52
C ALA A 164 10.98 12.71 7.05
N GLU A 165 10.08 12.56 6.07
CA GLU A 165 10.41 12.73 4.65
C GLU A 165 10.87 14.18 4.36
N ALA A 166 10.17 15.18 4.91
CA ALA A 166 10.58 16.58 4.82
C ALA A 166 11.90 16.86 5.56
N SER A 167 12.22 16.11 6.62
CA SER A 167 13.51 16.19 7.31
C SER A 167 14.64 15.54 6.51
N ILE A 168 14.38 14.45 5.80
CA ILE A 168 15.37 13.79 4.93
C ILE A 168 15.66 14.66 3.72
N ASP A 169 14.63 15.26 3.13
CA ASP A 169 14.78 16.16 1.98
C ASP A 169 15.63 17.39 2.33
N ARG A 170 15.41 17.97 3.53
CA ARG A 170 16.16 19.10 4.08
C ARG A 170 17.56 18.77 4.63
N SER A 171 17.95 17.49 4.68
CA SER A 171 19.28 17.11 5.20
C SER A 171 20.39 17.33 4.16
N ASP A 172 21.64 17.47 4.59
CA ASP A 172 22.80 17.60 3.69
C ASP A 172 23.31 16.26 3.16
N LEU A 173 22.51 15.19 3.27
CA LEU A 173 22.90 13.85 2.83
C LEU A 173 23.06 13.79 1.30
N PRO A 174 24.01 12.98 0.80
CA PRO A 174 24.13 12.66 -0.62
C PRO A 174 22.81 12.15 -1.20
N LEU A 175 22.55 12.48 -2.47
CA LEU A 175 21.31 12.09 -3.17
C LEU A 175 21.04 10.57 -3.10
N THR A 176 22.08 9.75 -3.17
CA THR A 176 22.00 8.28 -3.06
C THR A 176 21.54 7.80 -1.69
N GLU A 177 21.99 8.46 -0.61
CA GLU A 177 21.58 8.16 0.76
C GLU A 177 20.15 8.64 1.03
N LYS A 178 19.78 9.83 0.54
CA LYS A 178 18.38 10.30 0.57
C LYS A 178 17.45 9.30 -0.11
N ILE A 179 17.78 8.88 -1.34
CA ILE A 179 17.00 7.88 -2.08
C ILE A 179 16.89 6.56 -1.30
N SER A 180 17.96 6.12 -0.64
CA SER A 180 17.96 4.92 0.20
C SER A 180 17.02 5.06 1.41
N LEU A 181 17.07 6.21 2.10
CA LEU A 181 16.21 6.49 3.26
C LEU A 181 14.73 6.61 2.88
N PHE A 182 14.42 7.28 1.77
CA PHE A 182 13.06 7.33 1.21
C PHE A 182 12.55 5.92 0.86
N LYS A 183 13.37 5.12 0.18
CA LYS A 183 13.02 3.73 -0.17
C LYS A 183 12.81 2.85 1.07
N SER A 184 13.63 3.02 2.10
CA SER A 184 13.50 2.29 3.36
C SER A 184 12.20 2.64 4.09
N ARG A 185 11.89 3.93 4.21
CA ARG A 185 10.66 4.42 4.88
C ARG A 185 9.39 4.03 4.13
N ARG A 186 9.35 4.22 2.81
CA ARG A 186 8.24 3.75 1.97
C ARG A 186 8.11 2.24 2.00
N GLY A 187 9.24 1.53 2.01
CA GLY A 187 9.28 0.08 2.17
C GLY A 187 8.68 -0.40 3.49
N GLN A 188 8.90 0.33 4.59
CA GLN A 188 8.28 0.03 5.89
C GLN A 188 6.76 0.24 5.88
N GLY A 189 6.26 1.30 5.24
CA GLY A 189 4.81 1.53 5.09
C GLY A 189 4.12 0.46 4.23
N VAL A 190 4.72 0.11 3.08
CA VAL A 190 4.24 -0.97 2.20
C VAL A 190 4.26 -2.32 2.92
N PHE A 191 5.35 -2.62 3.61
CA PHE A 191 5.48 -3.84 4.40
C PHE A 191 4.39 -3.93 5.48
N ARG A 192 4.21 -2.86 6.28
CA ARG A 192 3.17 -2.82 7.32
C ARG A 192 1.78 -3.09 6.76
N THR A 193 1.44 -2.48 5.63
CA THR A 193 0.15 -2.70 4.97
C THR A 193 -0.03 -4.15 4.55
N ARG A 194 0.99 -4.74 3.92
CA ARG A 194 0.95 -6.15 3.49
C ARG A 194 0.87 -7.12 4.67
N VAL A 195 1.53 -6.81 5.78
CA VAL A 195 1.40 -7.58 7.02
C VAL A 195 -0.03 -7.50 7.55
N ALA A 196 -0.69 -6.34 7.50
CA ALA A 196 -2.10 -6.20 7.90
C ALA A 196 -3.10 -6.93 6.99
N LEU A 197 -2.72 -7.29 5.77
CA LEU A 197 -3.52 -8.18 4.91
C LEU A 197 -3.40 -9.65 5.31
N ALA A 198 -2.23 -10.05 5.81
CA ALA A 198 -1.95 -11.41 6.27
C ALA A 198 -2.38 -11.67 7.73
N GLU A 199 -2.26 -10.65 8.59
CA GLU A 199 -2.52 -10.70 10.02
C GLU A 199 -3.60 -9.69 10.42
N ARG A 200 -4.55 -10.11 11.26
CA ARG A 200 -5.68 -9.24 11.68
C ARG A 200 -5.52 -8.60 13.04
N ASN A 201 -4.65 -9.13 13.89
CA ASN A 201 -4.44 -8.69 15.25
C ASN A 201 -3.08 -9.12 15.78
N CYS A 202 -2.71 -8.62 16.95
CA CYS A 202 -1.58 -9.15 17.67
C CYS A 202 -1.81 -10.62 18.04
N ARG A 203 -0.96 -11.52 17.54
CA ARG A 203 -1.08 -12.96 17.81
C ARG A 203 -0.98 -13.34 19.29
N LEU A 204 -0.38 -12.50 20.12
CA LEU A 204 -0.20 -12.79 21.54
C LEU A 204 -1.22 -12.06 22.42
N THR A 205 -1.47 -10.77 22.17
CA THR A 205 -2.37 -9.97 23.02
C THR A 205 -3.80 -9.90 22.50
N GLY A 206 -4.04 -10.33 21.25
CA GLY A 206 -5.33 -10.19 20.58
C GLY A 206 -5.67 -8.76 20.15
N THR A 207 -4.81 -7.77 20.45
CA THR A 207 -5.05 -6.35 20.12
C THR A 207 -5.29 -6.18 18.63
N THR A 208 -6.44 -5.61 18.26
CA THR A 208 -6.87 -5.40 16.86
C THR A 208 -6.63 -3.97 16.36
N ALA A 209 -6.50 -3.02 17.28
CA ALA A 209 -6.27 -1.60 16.96
C ALA A 209 -4.89 -1.44 16.29
N LEU A 210 -4.87 -1.38 14.96
CA LEU A 210 -3.64 -1.39 14.16
C LEU A 210 -2.65 -0.31 14.56
N HIS A 211 -3.11 0.89 14.94
CA HIS A 211 -2.24 2.00 15.36
C HIS A 211 -1.39 1.68 16.61
N PHE A 212 -1.81 0.73 17.45
CA PHE A 212 -1.03 0.25 18.60
C PHE A 212 -0.16 -0.95 18.30
N LEU A 213 -0.09 -1.40 17.05
CA LEU A 213 0.68 -2.58 16.64
C LEU A 213 1.92 -2.17 15.84
N THR A 214 2.99 -2.93 16.01
CA THR A 214 4.18 -2.90 15.17
C THR A 214 4.07 -3.99 14.11
N ALA A 215 4.39 -3.68 12.86
CA ALA A 215 4.63 -4.70 11.85
C ALA A 215 6.07 -5.17 11.98
N SER A 216 6.26 -6.33 12.61
CA SER A 216 7.56 -6.91 12.91
C SER A 216 7.95 -7.92 11.84
N HIS A 217 9.18 -7.87 11.34
CA HIS A 217 9.68 -8.88 10.40
C HIS A 217 9.93 -10.22 11.11
N ILE A 218 9.44 -11.33 10.53
CA ILE A 218 9.73 -12.68 11.03
C ILE A 218 11.19 -13.04 10.73
N LYS A 219 11.59 -12.99 9.47
CA LYS A 219 13.00 -13.03 9.06
C LYS A 219 13.54 -11.59 9.08
N PRO A 220 14.54 -11.29 9.93
CA PRO A 220 15.00 -9.91 10.15
C PRO A 220 15.42 -9.22 8.86
N TRP A 221 15.07 -7.93 8.73
CA TRP A 221 15.32 -7.11 7.54
C TRP A 221 16.77 -7.19 7.00
N LYS A 222 17.76 -7.25 7.91
CA LYS A 222 19.18 -7.36 7.58
C LYS A 222 19.54 -8.63 6.80
N HIS A 223 18.78 -9.70 7.01
CA HIS A 223 19.01 -11.03 6.42
C HIS A 223 18.02 -11.35 5.29
N SER A 224 17.06 -10.45 5.05
CA SER A 224 16.05 -10.58 4.00
C SER A 224 16.51 -9.98 2.68
N THR A 225 16.17 -10.64 1.58
CA THR A 225 16.26 -10.11 0.22
C THR A 225 15.26 -8.97 0.01
N ASN A 226 15.40 -8.22 -1.09
CA ASN A 226 14.48 -7.11 -1.39
C ASN A 226 13.03 -7.55 -1.55
N VAL A 227 12.79 -8.78 -2.03
CA VAL A 227 11.43 -9.34 -2.13
C VAL A 227 10.89 -9.67 -0.74
N GLU A 228 11.68 -10.39 0.08
CA GLU A 228 11.29 -10.79 1.45
C GLU A 228 11.11 -9.58 2.39
N ARG A 229 11.81 -8.46 2.15
CA ARG A 229 11.67 -7.23 2.95
C ARG A 229 10.29 -6.58 2.81
N LEU A 230 9.64 -6.80 1.67
CA LEU A 230 8.33 -6.23 1.38
C LEU A 230 7.22 -7.30 1.44
N ASP A 231 7.54 -8.57 1.65
CA ASP A 231 6.55 -9.65 1.72
C ASP A 231 5.74 -9.56 3.02
N GLY A 232 4.40 -9.46 2.91
CA GLY A 232 3.51 -9.43 4.08
C GLY A 232 3.53 -10.73 4.89
N ASN A 233 3.84 -11.86 4.25
CA ASN A 233 4.01 -13.14 4.95
C ASN A 233 5.30 -13.18 5.76
N ASN A 234 6.25 -12.26 5.51
CA ASN A 234 7.44 -12.11 6.33
C ASN A 234 7.22 -11.17 7.53
N GLY A 235 5.98 -11.00 7.98
CA GLY A 235 5.73 -10.17 9.15
C GLY A 235 4.54 -10.58 10.00
N LEU A 236 4.56 -10.05 11.22
CA LEU A 236 3.51 -10.20 12.21
C LEU A 236 3.08 -8.82 12.71
N LEU A 237 1.80 -8.66 13.02
CA LEU A 237 1.34 -7.57 13.86
C LEU A 237 1.59 -7.95 15.31
N LEU A 238 2.35 -7.14 16.04
CA LEU A 238 2.68 -7.38 17.44
C LEU A 238 2.53 -6.10 18.25
N ALA A 239 2.00 -6.20 19.48
CA ALA A 239 2.05 -5.06 20.38
C ALA A 239 3.51 -4.70 20.70
N PRO A 240 3.88 -3.43 20.92
CA PRO A 240 5.28 -2.97 20.99
C PRO A 240 6.16 -3.75 21.99
N HIS A 241 5.59 -4.13 23.13
CA HIS A 241 6.27 -4.92 24.15
C HIS A 241 6.49 -6.37 23.71
N VAL A 242 5.56 -6.96 22.95
CA VAL A 242 5.69 -8.30 22.34
C VAL A 242 6.69 -8.28 21.18
N ASP A 243 6.61 -7.27 20.31
CA ASP A 243 7.57 -7.04 19.23
C ASP A 243 9.00 -7.03 19.75
N ARG A 244 9.24 -6.32 20.87
CA ARG A 244 10.55 -6.28 21.51
C ARG A 244 11.05 -7.66 21.95
N LEU A 245 10.18 -8.52 22.47
CA LEU A 245 10.57 -9.89 22.84
C LEU A 245 10.88 -10.73 21.60
N PHE A 246 10.06 -10.59 20.56
CA PHE A 246 10.20 -11.33 19.31
C PHE A 246 11.46 -10.95 18.54
N ASP A 247 11.69 -9.66 18.24
CA ASP A 247 12.86 -9.15 17.51
C ASP A 247 14.20 -9.51 18.19
N LYS A 248 14.20 -9.58 19.52
CA LYS A 248 15.39 -9.96 20.30
C LYS A 248 15.54 -11.47 20.50
N GLY A 249 14.61 -12.27 20.00
CA GLY A 249 14.64 -13.73 20.08
C GLY A 249 14.25 -14.30 21.44
N PHE A 250 13.65 -13.51 22.34
CA PHE A 250 13.11 -14.01 23.61
C PHE A 250 11.76 -14.71 23.45
N LEU A 251 11.11 -14.52 22.31
CA LEU A 251 9.82 -15.11 21.98
C LEU A 251 9.84 -15.60 20.54
N THR A 252 9.26 -16.77 20.27
CA THR A 252 9.00 -17.29 18.92
C THR A 252 7.71 -18.11 18.91
N PHE A 253 7.31 -18.65 17.75
CA PHE A 253 6.16 -19.54 17.64
C PHE A 253 6.53 -20.88 17.00
N ASN A 254 5.95 -21.98 17.49
CA ASN A 254 6.11 -23.31 16.91
C ASN A 254 5.20 -23.51 15.67
N GLN A 255 5.25 -24.71 15.06
CA GLN A 255 4.46 -25.05 13.87
C GLN A 255 2.94 -25.06 14.12
N ALA A 256 2.50 -25.35 15.35
CA ALA A 256 1.10 -25.26 15.73
C ALA A 256 0.65 -23.80 16.00
N GLY A 257 1.58 -22.84 15.94
CA GLY A 257 1.35 -21.44 16.27
C GLY A 257 1.43 -21.12 17.75
N GLU A 258 1.90 -22.07 18.58
CA GLU A 258 2.04 -21.89 20.02
C GLU A 258 3.28 -21.06 20.34
N CYS A 259 3.10 -20.13 21.27
CA CYS A 259 4.16 -19.24 21.73
C CYS A 259 5.21 -20.02 22.53
N MET A 260 6.47 -19.85 22.17
CA MET A 260 7.64 -20.36 22.87
C MET A 260 8.40 -19.18 23.47
N ILE A 261 8.64 -19.22 24.77
CA ILE A 261 9.29 -18.13 25.52
C ILE A 261 10.66 -18.63 25.99
N ALA A 262 11.70 -17.82 25.79
CA ALA A 262 13.03 -18.08 26.30
C ALA A 262 13.02 -17.97 27.85
N PRO A 263 13.76 -18.81 28.59
CA PRO A 263 13.73 -18.82 30.05
C PRO A 263 13.96 -17.46 30.71
N GLU A 264 14.86 -16.65 30.13
CA GLU A 264 15.22 -15.32 30.62
C GLU A 264 14.08 -14.29 30.50
N ALA A 265 13.04 -14.59 29.72
CA ALA A 265 11.89 -13.72 29.51
C ALA A 265 10.60 -14.21 30.19
N ILE A 266 10.63 -15.32 30.92
CA ILE A 266 9.46 -15.85 31.61
C ILE A 266 8.90 -14.83 32.61
N ASP A 267 9.75 -14.29 33.49
CA ASP A 267 9.32 -13.35 34.53
C ASP A 267 8.71 -12.08 33.94
N VAL A 268 9.31 -11.52 32.89
CA VAL A 268 8.78 -10.30 32.26
C VAL A 268 7.47 -10.59 31.53
N CYS A 269 7.32 -11.76 30.90
CA CYS A 269 6.06 -12.18 30.29
C CYS A 269 4.94 -12.31 31.33
N HIS A 270 5.25 -12.83 32.53
CA HIS A 270 4.30 -12.87 33.64
C HIS A 270 3.91 -11.46 34.12
N GLN A 271 4.89 -10.56 34.31
CA GLN A 271 4.63 -9.18 34.72
C GLN A 271 3.78 -8.41 33.69
N TRP A 272 3.96 -8.70 32.41
CA TRP A 272 3.19 -8.12 31.31
C TRP A 272 1.88 -8.87 31.02
N HIS A 273 1.54 -9.88 31.82
CA HIS A 273 0.32 -10.67 31.68
C HIS A 273 0.14 -11.27 30.28
N LEU A 274 1.25 -11.66 29.63
CA LEU A 274 1.25 -12.32 28.33
C LEU A 274 0.78 -13.77 28.47
N SER A 275 -0.54 -13.93 28.55
CA SER A 275 -1.23 -15.21 28.66
C SER A 275 -1.44 -15.77 27.25
N GLY A 276 -0.87 -16.93 26.96
CA GLY A 276 -0.76 -17.49 25.60
C GLY A 276 -2.07 -17.53 24.82
N MET A 277 -2.20 -16.64 23.82
CA MET A 277 -3.29 -16.65 22.83
C MET A 277 -2.82 -17.01 21.41
N GLY A 278 -1.59 -17.53 21.26
CA GLY A 278 -1.13 -18.08 20.00
C GLY A 278 -1.56 -19.53 19.84
N HIS A 279 -2.71 -19.79 19.22
CA HIS A 279 -3.16 -21.16 18.90
C HIS A 279 -3.52 -21.33 17.42
N ARG A 280 -3.09 -20.41 16.57
CA ARG A 280 -3.37 -20.44 15.13
C ARG A 280 -2.10 -20.81 14.37
N PRO A 281 -2.12 -21.89 13.57
CA PRO A 281 -1.02 -22.20 12.66
C PRO A 281 -0.70 -21.04 11.71
N PHE A 282 0.55 -20.96 11.25
CA PHE A 282 0.95 -20.02 10.19
C PHE A 282 0.54 -20.54 8.82
N SER A 283 0.39 -19.64 7.84
CA SER A 283 0.30 -20.06 6.44
C SER A 283 1.60 -20.77 6.02
N PRO A 284 1.57 -21.62 4.98
CA PRO A 284 2.78 -22.23 4.43
C PRO A 284 3.86 -21.22 4.04
N GLU A 285 3.48 -20.01 3.63
CA GLU A 285 4.37 -18.91 3.28
C GLU A 285 5.02 -18.29 4.51
N GLN A 286 4.24 -17.98 5.55
CA GLN A 286 4.72 -17.44 6.82
C GLN A 286 5.64 -18.44 7.55
N GLU A 287 5.31 -19.72 7.47
CA GLU A 287 6.06 -20.79 8.13
C GLU A 287 7.51 -20.91 7.61
N LYS A 288 7.76 -20.61 6.33
CA LYS A 288 9.13 -20.54 5.78
C LYS A 288 9.99 -19.52 6.52
N TYR A 289 9.41 -18.36 6.84
CA TYR A 289 10.10 -17.33 7.62
C TYR A 289 10.18 -17.69 9.10
N MET A 290 9.13 -18.27 9.67
CA MET A 290 9.11 -18.65 11.08
C MET A 290 10.13 -19.76 11.38
N GLU A 291 10.35 -20.67 10.43
CA GLU A 291 11.44 -21.64 10.50
C GLU A 291 12.80 -20.95 10.59
N TYR A 292 13.05 -19.92 9.79
CA TYR A 292 14.27 -19.11 9.89
C TYR A 292 14.38 -18.46 11.27
N HIS A 293 13.30 -17.83 11.75
CA HIS A 293 13.29 -17.16 13.05
C HIS A 293 13.65 -18.14 14.19
N ARG A 294 13.01 -19.32 14.22
CA ARG A 294 13.31 -20.38 15.20
C ARG A 294 14.75 -20.88 15.15
N LYS A 295 15.36 -20.93 13.95
CA LYS A 295 16.74 -21.44 13.77
C LYS A 295 17.81 -20.39 14.07
N HIS A 296 17.56 -19.11 13.76
CA HIS A 296 18.61 -18.10 13.67
C HIS A 296 18.39 -16.86 14.55
N VAL A 297 17.18 -16.63 15.06
CA VAL A 297 16.85 -15.46 15.88
C VAL A 297 16.49 -15.86 17.29
N TYR A 298 15.65 -16.88 17.44
CA TYR A 298 15.22 -17.37 18.73
C TYR A 298 16.41 -17.81 19.58
N ARG A 299 16.50 -17.28 20.80
CA ARG A 299 17.48 -17.64 21.81
C ARG A 299 17.08 -19.00 22.36
N ARG A 300 17.55 -20.05 21.68
CA ARG A 300 17.41 -21.41 22.18
C ARG A 300 18.10 -21.49 23.53
N TRP A 301 17.39 -22.01 24.52
CA TRP A 301 18.01 -22.52 25.73
C TRP A 301 18.91 -23.69 25.35
N ILE A 302 20.21 -23.56 25.56
CA ILE A 302 21.16 -24.67 25.57
C ILE A 302 21.38 -24.99 27.04
N PRO A 303 20.97 -26.18 27.55
CA PRO A 303 21.37 -26.59 28.90
C PRO A 303 22.90 -26.59 28.95
N ALA A 304 23.46 -26.00 30.01
CA ALA A 304 24.89 -26.13 30.26
C ALA A 304 25.25 -27.63 30.32
N THR A 305 26.09 -28.07 29.38
CA THR A 305 26.74 -29.38 29.38
C THR A 305 27.82 -29.44 30.44
#